data_AF-A0A836TNG1-F1
#
_entry.id   AF-A0A836TNG1-F1
#
_cell.length_a   1.000
_cell.length_b   1.000
_cell.length_c   1.000
_cell.angle_alpha   90.00
_cell.angle_beta   90.00
_cell.angle_gamma   90.00
#
_symmetry.space_group_name_H-M   'P 1'
#
loop_
_entity.id
_entity.type
_entity.pdbx_description
1 polymer ?
#
loop_
_entity_poly.entity_id
_entity_poly.type
_entity_poly.pdbx_seq_one_letter_code
_entity_poly.pdbx_strand_id
1 'polypeptide(L)'
;MTVDIPFQRLARTGFPMVLCAVALLYFGFHAVGGDNGLQAWLAVNDKITKVEQELDVTRTERQRLEQKVSLMHPESLDGDMLDEAARHTLGLSHPDDLIILLKE
;
A
#
# COMPACT_ATOMS: atom_id res chain seq x y z
N MET A 1 -70.73 9.30 -16.43
CA MET A 1 -69.54 9.35 -17.30
C MET A 1 -68.65 8.19 -16.90
N THR A 2 -68.89 7.01 -17.48
CA THR A 2 -68.03 5.82 -17.25
C THR A 2 -66.85 5.93 -18.20
N VAL A 3 -65.65 6.01 -17.64
CA VAL A 3 -64.42 6.13 -18.44
C VAL A 3 -63.97 4.71 -18.78
N ASP A 4 -64.45 4.19 -19.91
CA ASP A 4 -64.03 2.90 -20.44
C ASP A 4 -62.66 3.07 -21.13
N ILE A 5 -61.59 3.18 -20.35
CA ILE A 5 -60.22 3.20 -20.89
C ILE A 5 -59.87 1.79 -21.36
N PRO A 6 -59.56 1.56 -22.65
CA PRO A 6 -59.19 0.23 -23.12
C PRO A 6 -57.85 -0.18 -22.50
N PHE A 7 -57.82 -1.34 -21.83
CA PHE A 7 -56.65 -1.92 -21.17
C PHE A 7 -55.38 -1.91 -22.05
N GLN A 8 -55.53 -2.08 -23.37
CA GLN A 8 -54.45 -2.03 -24.35
C GLN A 8 -53.72 -0.68 -24.41
N ARG A 9 -54.42 0.44 -24.18
CA ARG A 9 -53.81 1.78 -24.17
C ARG A 9 -53.03 2.04 -22.89
N LEU A 10 -53.56 1.57 -21.75
CA LEU A 10 -52.89 1.69 -20.46
C LEU A 10 -51.63 0.82 -20.39
N ALA A 11 -51.71 -0.42 -20.91
CA ALA A 11 -50.56 -1.30 -21.04
C ALA A 11 -49.48 -0.72 -21.95
N ARG A 12 -49.84 -0.12 -23.09
CA ARG A 12 -48.87 0.47 -24.04
C ARG A 12 -48.09 1.66 -23.46
N THR A 13 -48.73 2.48 -22.64
CA THR A 13 -48.08 3.66 -22.02
C THR A 13 -47.38 3.31 -20.69
N GLY A 14 -47.92 2.35 -19.93
CA GLY A 14 -47.33 1.91 -18.66
C GLY A 14 -46.13 0.97 -18.83
N PHE A 15 -46.11 0.16 -19.89
CA PHE A 15 -45.02 -0.77 -20.19
C PHE A 15 -43.62 -0.13 -20.22
N PRO A 16 -43.36 0.97 -20.96
CA PRO A 16 -42.03 1.59 -20.95
C PRO A 16 -41.63 2.12 -19.57
N MET A 17 -42.58 2.61 -18.78
CA MET A 17 -42.31 3.11 -17.43
C MET A 17 -41.89 1.98 -16.49
N VAL A 18 -42.58 0.84 -16.54
CA VAL A 18 -42.23 -0.36 -15.77
C VAL A 18 -40.87 -0.91 -16.21
N LEU A 19 -40.62 -0.96 -17.52
CA LEU A 19 -39.34 -1.41 -18.06
C LEU A 19 -38.18 -0.53 -17.57
N CYS A 20 -38.33 0.79 -17.61
CA CYS A 20 -37.34 1.73 -17.09
C CYS A 20 -37.12 1.56 -15.59
N ALA A 21 -38.18 1.36 -14.80
CA ALA A 21 -38.06 1.14 -13.37
C ALA A 21 -37.27 -0.14 -13.05
N VAL A 22 -37.56 -1.25 -13.76
CA VAL A 22 -36.83 -2.51 -13.60
C VAL A 22 -35.36 -2.36 -14.04
N ALA A 23 -35.10 -1.68 -15.15
CA ALA A 23 -33.73 -1.42 -15.59
C ALA A 23 -32.95 -0.59 -14.56
N LEU A 24 -33.55 0.47 -14.01
CA LEU A 24 -32.92 1.28 -12.97
C LEU A 24 -32.64 0.48 -11.69
N LEU A 25 -33.54 -0.40 -11.28
CA LEU A 25 -33.32 -1.29 -10.14
C LEU A 25 -32.16 -2.26 -10.40
N TYR A 26 -32.12 -2.87 -11.58
CA TYR A 26 -31.05 -3.78 -11.97
C TYR A 26 -29.69 -3.08 -11.99
N PHE A 27 -29.60 -1.94 -12.69
CA PHE A 27 -28.36 -1.16 -12.76
C PHE A 27 -27.97 -0.59 -11.40
N GLY A 28 -28.93 -0.13 -10.59
CA GLY A 28 -28.68 0.37 -9.25
C GLY A 28 -28.13 -0.72 -8.33
N PHE A 29 -28.70 -1.92 -8.35
CA PHE A 29 -28.19 -3.07 -7.59
C PHE A 29 -26.77 -3.44 -8.02
N HIS A 30 -26.53 -3.57 -9.33
CA HIS A 30 -25.20 -3.89 -9.85
C HIS A 30 -24.17 -2.78 -9.67
N ALA A 31 -24.58 -1.51 -9.61
CA ALA A 31 -23.68 -0.38 -9.34
C ALA A 31 -23.14 -0.41 -7.90
N VAL A 32 -23.89 -0.99 -6.95
CA VAL A 32 -23.45 -1.12 -5.55
C VAL A 32 -22.65 -2.41 -5.35
N GLY A 33 -23.18 -3.55 -5.81
CA GLY A 33 -22.63 -4.87 -5.51
C GLY A 33 -21.83 -5.55 -6.62
N GLY A 34 -21.69 -4.92 -7.80
CA GLY A 34 -20.91 -5.48 -8.90
C GLY A 34 -19.40 -5.34 -8.71
N ASP A 35 -18.63 -6.14 -9.45
CA ASP A 35 -17.17 -6.14 -9.43
C ASP A 35 -16.53 -4.80 -9.81
N ASN A 36 -17.28 -3.92 -10.49
CA ASN A 36 -16.88 -2.54 -10.83
C ASN A 36 -17.74 -1.49 -10.09
N GLY A 37 -18.43 -1.90 -9.03
CA GLY A 37 -19.31 -1.05 -8.25
C GLY A 37 -18.58 -0.19 -7.23
N LEU A 38 -19.36 0.57 -6.46
CA LEU A 38 -18.85 1.46 -5.42
C LEU A 38 -17.98 0.72 -4.39
N GLN A 39 -18.35 -0.51 -4.04
CA GLN A 39 -17.62 -1.32 -3.06
C GLN A 39 -16.22 -1.73 -3.58
N ALA A 40 -16.12 -2.08 -4.86
CA ALA A 40 -14.84 -2.38 -5.49
C ALA A 40 -13.95 -1.14 -5.55
N TRP A 41 -14.52 0.03 -5.87
CA TRP A 41 -13.80 1.30 -5.85
C TRP A 41 -13.25 1.63 -4.45
N LEU A 42 -14.06 1.49 -3.41
CA LEU A 42 -13.62 1.68 -2.01
C LEU A 42 -12.48 0.71 -1.64
N ALA A 43 -12.61 -0.57 -1.99
CA ALA A 43 -11.60 -1.58 -1.67
C ALA A 43 -10.27 -1.33 -2.40
N VAL A 44 -10.30 -0.83 -3.64
CA VAL A 44 -9.10 -0.44 -4.38
C VAL A 44 -8.46 0.79 -3.74
N ASN A 45 -9.25 1.79 -3.37
CA ASN A 45 -8.74 2.99 -2.72
C ASN A 45 -8.04 2.66 -1.39
N ASP A 46 -8.64 1.80 -0.56
CA ASP A 46 -8.04 1.33 0.69
C ASP A 46 -6.72 0.59 0.46
N LYS A 47 -6.63 -0.21 -0.62
CA LYS A 47 -5.37 -0.88 -0.99
C LYS A 47 -4.30 0.12 -1.40
N ILE A 48 -4.65 1.14 -2.18
CA ILE A 48 -3.72 2.21 -2.58
C ILE A 48 -3.15 2.88 -1.33
N THR A 49 -4.02 3.32 -0.41
CA THR A 49 -3.58 3.99 0.83
C THR A 49 -2.65 3.10 1.67
N LYS A 50 -2.94 1.80 1.79
CA LYS A 50 -2.07 0.87 2.52
C LYS A 50 -0.69 0.72 1.86
N VAL A 51 -0.66 0.51 0.54
CA VAL A 51 0.60 0.36 -0.20
C VAL A 51 1.43 1.64 -0.15
N GLU A 52 0.79 2.80 -0.23
CA GLU A 52 1.46 4.09 -0.07
C GLU A 52 2.10 4.26 1.32
N GLN A 53 1.42 3.80 2.38
CA GLN A 53 1.98 3.79 3.74
C GLN A 53 3.20 2.86 3.84
N GLU A 54 3.12 1.65 3.28
CA GLU A 54 4.25 0.70 3.26
C GLU A 54 5.45 1.26 2.46
N LEU A 55 5.16 1.95 1.35
CA LEU A 55 6.16 2.63 0.54
C LEU A 55 6.88 3.71 1.35
N ASP A 56 6.14 4.54 2.09
CA ASP A 56 6.71 5.64 2.86
C ASP A 56 7.62 5.15 3.99
N VAL A 57 7.22 4.10 4.70
CA VAL A 57 8.05 3.44 5.72
C VAL A 57 9.35 2.92 5.10
N THR A 58 9.25 2.18 4.00
CA THR A 58 10.41 1.59 3.32
C THR A 58 11.34 2.67 2.77
N ARG A 59 10.78 3.74 2.21
CA ARG A 59 11.52 4.87 1.67
C ARG A 59 12.28 5.62 2.76
N THR A 60 11.65 5.82 3.92
CA THR A 60 12.27 6.47 5.08
C THR A 60 13.46 5.64 5.57
N GLU A 61 13.30 4.32 5.66
CA GLU A 61 14.41 3.44 6.05
C GLU A 61 15.55 3.46 5.03
N ARG A 62 15.22 3.45 3.74
CA ARG A 62 16.22 3.58 2.66
C ARG A 62 17.00 4.87 2.78
N GLN A 63 16.33 6.00 2.99
CA GLN A 63 16.98 7.31 3.16
C GLN A 63 17.88 7.36 4.39
N ARG A 64 17.43 6.76 5.50
CA ARG A 64 18.24 6.67 6.73
C ARG A 64 19.51 5.86 6.51
N LEU A 65 19.43 4.76 5.78
CA LEU A 65 20.57 3.93 5.42
C LEU A 65 21.48 4.64 4.40
N GLU A 66 20.92 5.29 3.38
CA GLU A 66 21.67 6.12 2.43
C GLU A 66 22.45 7.23 3.13
N GLN A 67 21.83 7.89 4.12
CA GLN A 67 22.52 8.90 4.93
C GLN A 67 23.66 8.28 5.75
N LYS A 68 23.44 7.12 6.39
CA LYS A 68 24.49 6.40 7.12
C LYS A 68 25.65 5.99 6.21
N VAL A 69 25.36 5.45 5.03
CA VAL A 69 26.38 5.04 4.06
C VAL A 69 27.11 6.27 3.51
N SER A 70 26.40 7.37 3.26
CA SER A 70 27.03 8.64 2.85
C SER A 70 27.96 9.20 3.91
N LEU A 71 27.71 8.97 5.20
CA LEU A 71 28.63 9.31 6.29
C LEU A 71 29.84 8.37 6.35
N MET A 72 29.76 7.19 5.72
CA MET A 72 30.83 6.21 5.59
C MET A 72 31.53 6.27 4.22
N HIS A 73 31.37 7.37 3.46
CA HIS A 73 31.90 7.46 2.10
C HIS A 73 33.45 7.47 2.10
N PRO A 74 34.12 6.76 1.18
CA PRO A 74 35.55 6.43 1.30
C PRO A 74 36.54 7.59 1.18
N GLU A 75 36.11 8.77 0.71
CA GLU A 75 37.03 9.92 0.58
C GLU A 75 37.45 10.49 1.94
N SER A 76 36.80 10.09 3.04
CA SER A 76 37.21 10.41 4.41
C SER A 76 37.23 9.21 5.35
N LEU A 77 37.05 7.98 4.85
CA LEU A 77 37.00 6.79 5.70
C LEU A 77 38.40 6.19 5.82
N ASP A 78 39.05 6.47 6.95
CA ASP A 78 40.38 5.97 7.26
C ASP A 78 40.37 4.44 7.45
N GLY A 79 41.29 3.75 6.75
CA GLY A 79 41.42 2.29 6.84
C GLY A 79 41.76 1.82 8.25
N ASP A 80 42.46 2.63 9.03
CA ASP A 80 42.77 2.32 10.43
C ASP A 80 41.51 2.32 11.31
N MET A 81 40.53 3.21 11.04
CA MET A 81 39.25 3.21 11.76
C MET A 81 38.39 1.99 11.42
N LEU A 82 38.50 1.46 10.20
CA LEU A 82 37.84 0.22 9.80
C LEU A 82 38.47 -1.01 10.48
N ASP A 83 39.81 -1.05 10.58
CA ASP A 83 40.51 -2.13 11.28
C ASP A 83 40.11 -2.13 12.77
N GLU A 84 40.09 -0.95 13.41
CA GLU A 84 39.67 -0.81 14.81
C GLU A 84 38.20 -1.24 15.02
N ALA A 85 37.29 -0.84 14.13
CA ALA A 85 35.88 -1.27 14.20
C ALA A 85 35.72 -2.78 13.99
N ALA A 86 36.54 -3.39 13.12
CA ALA A 86 36.58 -4.83 12.92
C ALA A 86 37.12 -5.55 14.16
N ARG A 87 38.22 -5.08 14.77
CA ARG A 87 38.77 -5.64 16.01
C ARG A 87 37.78 -5.56 17.17
N HIS A 88 37.14 -4.39 17.36
CA HIS A 88 36.17 -4.18 18.43
C HIS A 88 34.91 -5.04 18.26
N THR A 89 34.41 -5.22 17.03
CA THR A 89 33.15 -5.93 16.78
C THR A 89 33.33 -7.44 16.64
N LEU A 90 34.43 -7.89 16.02
CA LEU A 90 34.70 -9.30 15.73
C LEU A 90 35.67 -9.94 16.74
N GLY A 91 36.23 -9.16 17.68
CA GLY A 91 37.19 -9.66 18.67
C GLY A 91 38.51 -10.14 18.06
N LEU A 92 38.86 -9.68 16.85
CA LEU A 92 40.15 -9.99 16.24
C LEU A 92 41.24 -9.14 16.89
N SER A 93 42.31 -9.78 17.37
CA SER A 93 43.55 -9.11 17.76
C SER A 93 44.62 -9.35 16.67
N HIS A 94 45.52 -8.39 16.46
CA HIS A 94 46.66 -8.60 15.58
C HIS A 94 47.56 -9.71 16.13
N PRO A 95 48.30 -10.46 15.29
CA PRO A 95 49.25 -11.47 15.76
C PRO A 95 50.29 -10.94 16.78
N ASP A 96 50.54 -9.63 16.76
CA ASP A 96 51.50 -8.95 17.63
C ASP A 96 50.86 -8.26 18.86
N ASP A 97 49.54 -8.39 19.08
CA ASP A 97 48.84 -7.74 20.20
C ASP A 97 49.01 -8.53 21.51
N LEU A 98 49.32 -7.81 22.60
CA LEU A 98 49.56 -8.40 23.93
C LEU A 98 48.26 -8.56 24.73
N ILE A 99 47.77 -9.79 24.89
CA ILE A 99 46.55 -10.08 25.66
C ILE A 99 46.88 -10.16 27.16
N ILE A 100 46.38 -9.22 27.96
CA ILE A 100 46.51 -9.23 29.43
C ILE A 100 45.22 -9.81 30.03
N LEU A 101 45.29 -11.03 30.55
CA LEU A 101 44.20 -11.63 31.31
C LEU A 101 44.30 -11.17 32.77
N LEU A 102 43.35 -10.32 33.19
CA LEU A 102 43.24 -9.91 34.58
C LEU A 102 42.72 -11.08 35.42
N LYS A 103 43.43 -11.37 36.51
CA LYS A 103 43.05 -12.40 37.49
C LYS A 103 42.23 -11.73 38.59
N GLU A 104 41.08 -12.33 38.90
CA GLU A 104 40.26 -11.99 40.08
C GLU A 104 41.09 -12.00 41.37
#